data_AF-A0A3B0B1L2-F1
#
_entry.id   AF-A0A3B0B1L2-F1
#
_cell.length_a   1.000
_cell.length_b   1.000
_cell.length_c   1.000
_cell.angle_alpha   90.00
_cell.angle_beta   90.00
_cell.angle_gamma   90.00
#
_symmetry.space_group_name_H-M   'P 1'
#
loop_
_entity.id
_entity.type
_entity.pdbx_description
1 polymer ?
#
loop_
_entity_poly.entity_id
_entity_poly.type
_entity_poly.pdbx_seq_one_letter_code
_entity_poly.pdbx_strand_id
1 'polypeptide(L)'
;MDDRYGSDVLASGWRERATKKVPQVPAETDLVVEVADDGYCGAVTRVQGGAVELEDRLGRKRVFPLGGGFLIDGSPVRLVVPAAKVQGPRRTASGSFVVADQRARVALPSRILVEGKHDAELVEKVWGADLRAEGVVVEFLQGVDLLDDLLAAEPPSASRRYGVLVDHLVPGSKETRIAEAVARGPHGPHVRIVGHPFVDVWQCVTPRALGIAKWPEIPRGIEWKIGICRAFGWPHETQADTARAWQHILSKVTTYRDLEPALLGRVEELIDFVTAPAAG
;
A
#
# COMPACT_ATOMS: atom_id res chain seq x y z
N MET A 1 -42.59 70.01 -13.88
CA MET A 1 -42.79 69.35 -12.57
C MET A 1 -41.73 68.27 -12.52
N ASP A 2 -40.58 68.62 -11.96
CA ASP A 2 -39.41 67.76 -11.91
C ASP A 2 -39.33 67.22 -10.48
N ASP A 3 -39.55 65.91 -10.35
CA ASP A 3 -39.74 65.22 -9.08
C ASP A 3 -38.41 65.14 -8.33
N ARG A 4 -38.18 66.16 -7.49
CA ARG A 4 -36.98 66.33 -6.66
C ARG A 4 -36.97 65.48 -5.38
N TYR A 5 -37.88 64.51 -5.23
CA TYR A 5 -37.90 63.59 -4.09
C TYR A 5 -38.26 62.15 -4.50
N GLY A 6 -37.56 61.62 -5.50
CA GLY A 6 -37.66 60.22 -5.92
C GLY A 6 -36.63 59.29 -5.26
N SER A 7 -36.67 59.13 -3.94
CA SER A 7 -36.11 57.92 -3.31
C SER A 7 -36.78 57.67 -1.96
N ASP A 8 -37.68 56.69 -1.95
CA ASP A 8 -38.32 56.16 -0.75
C ASP A 8 -37.25 55.58 0.19
N VAL A 9 -36.94 56.34 1.25
CA VAL A 9 -35.97 56.01 2.31
C VAL A 9 -36.45 54.89 3.23
N LEU A 10 -37.63 54.30 2.97
CA LEU A 10 -38.19 53.18 3.73
C LEU A 10 -38.20 51.85 2.95
N ALA A 11 -37.61 51.79 1.75
CA ALA A 11 -37.49 50.54 1.01
C ALA A 11 -36.66 49.49 1.79
N SER A 12 -37.33 48.42 2.23
CA SER A 12 -36.71 47.26 2.87
C SER A 12 -35.69 46.62 1.90
N GLY A 13 -34.44 46.49 2.36
CA GLY A 13 -33.36 45.81 1.62
C GLY A 13 -32.22 46.69 1.08
N TRP A 14 -32.23 48.02 1.27
CA TRP A 14 -31.07 48.85 0.85
C TRP A 14 -29.81 48.58 1.69
N ARG A 15 -29.98 48.22 2.98
CA ARG A 15 -28.88 47.81 3.87
C ARG A 15 -28.22 46.48 3.49
N GLU A 16 -28.95 45.59 2.81
CA GLU A 16 -28.44 44.28 2.38
C GLU A 16 -27.70 44.34 1.02
N ARG A 17 -28.02 45.32 0.18
CA ARG A 17 -27.33 45.54 -1.10
C ARG A 17 -25.97 46.21 -0.95
N ALA A 18 -25.69 46.82 0.21
CA ALA A 18 -24.47 47.56 0.50
C ALA A 18 -23.49 46.83 1.45
N THR A 19 -23.81 45.63 1.94
CA THR A 19 -22.89 44.85 2.80
C THR A 19 -21.82 44.18 1.96
N LYS A 20 -20.63 44.79 1.92
CA LYS A 20 -19.42 44.21 1.34
C LYS A 20 -19.15 42.84 2.00
N LYS A 21 -19.31 41.74 1.26
CA LYS A 21 -19.07 40.39 1.79
C LYS A 21 -17.59 40.25 2.15
N VAL A 22 -17.33 40.01 3.42
CA VAL A 22 -15.97 39.72 3.92
C VAL A 22 -15.50 38.39 3.32
N PRO A 23 -14.33 38.33 2.65
CA PRO A 23 -13.81 37.10 2.07
C PRO A 23 -13.57 36.04 3.15
N GLN A 24 -13.96 34.81 2.85
CA GLN A 24 -13.65 33.65 3.70
C GLN A 24 -12.30 33.08 3.27
N VAL A 25 -11.38 32.96 4.22
CA VAL A 25 -10.02 32.48 3.98
C VAL A 25 -9.77 31.24 4.84
N PRO A 26 -9.38 30.10 4.26
CA PRO A 26 -9.01 28.92 5.04
C PRO A 26 -7.81 29.22 5.94
N ALA A 27 -7.88 28.89 7.23
CA ALA A 27 -6.79 29.07 8.18
C ALA A 27 -5.69 27.99 7.99
N GLU A 28 -5.02 28.02 6.84
CA GLU A 28 -3.93 27.09 6.52
C GLU A 28 -2.68 27.37 7.34
N THR A 29 -1.90 26.34 7.66
CA THR A 29 -0.59 26.50 8.31
C THR A 29 0.28 27.47 7.52
N ASP A 30 1.01 28.33 8.24
CA ASP A 30 1.85 29.41 7.72
C ASP A 30 1.10 30.61 7.12
N LEU A 31 -0.24 30.60 7.10
CA LEU A 31 -1.01 31.81 6.79
C LEU A 31 -0.76 32.87 7.86
N VAL A 32 -0.26 34.04 7.46
CA VAL A 32 -0.05 35.17 8.37
C VAL A 32 -1.28 36.06 8.39
N VAL A 33 -1.78 36.34 9.59
CA VAL A 33 -2.93 37.21 9.82
C VAL A 33 -2.67 38.18 10.95
N GLU A 34 -3.35 39.32 10.92
CA GLU A 34 -3.38 40.29 12.01
C GLU A 34 -4.74 40.26 12.70
N VAL A 35 -4.76 40.30 14.03
CA VAL A 35 -5.99 40.38 14.83
C VAL A 35 -6.44 41.83 14.91
N ALA A 36 -7.64 42.13 14.41
CA ALA A 36 -8.14 43.49 14.25
C ALA A 36 -8.36 44.24 15.57
N ASP A 37 -8.57 43.52 16.68
CA ASP A 37 -8.87 44.09 18.00
C ASP A 37 -7.63 44.69 18.67
N ASP A 38 -6.48 44.03 18.54
CA ASP A 38 -5.26 44.39 19.28
C ASP A 38 -3.98 44.44 18.43
N GLY A 39 -4.09 44.24 17.12
CA GLY A 39 -2.99 44.30 16.16
C GLY A 39 -2.00 43.13 16.25
N TYR A 40 -2.35 42.04 16.95
CA TYR A 40 -1.46 40.89 17.06
C TYR A 40 -1.31 40.18 15.71
N CYS A 41 -0.08 40.13 15.21
CA CYS A 41 0.26 39.53 13.91
C CYS A 41 1.04 38.23 14.11
N GLY A 42 0.55 37.14 13.52
CA GLY A 42 1.16 35.82 13.64
C GLY A 42 0.77 34.86 12.52
N ALA A 43 1.58 33.81 12.35
CA ALA A 43 1.34 32.72 11.42
C ALA A 43 0.48 31.63 12.07
N VAL A 44 -0.47 31.07 11.31
CA VAL A 44 -1.27 29.94 11.76
C VAL A 44 -0.38 28.71 11.95
N THR A 45 -0.36 28.16 13.15
CA THR A 45 0.36 26.92 13.47
C THR A 45 -0.58 25.73 13.58
N ARG A 46 -1.82 25.96 14.01
CA ARG A 46 -2.79 24.90 14.28
C ARG A 46 -4.23 25.40 14.22
N VAL A 47 -5.13 24.55 13.73
CA VAL A 47 -6.59 24.74 13.85
C VAL A 47 -7.17 23.54 14.58
N GLN A 48 -7.88 23.77 15.68
CA GLN A 48 -8.52 22.72 16.47
C GLN A 48 -9.75 23.24 17.21
N GLY A 49 -10.82 22.45 17.24
CA GLY A 49 -11.98 22.73 18.11
C GLY A 49 -12.69 24.05 17.82
N GLY A 50 -12.65 24.54 16.56
CA GLY A 50 -13.22 25.83 16.20
C GLY A 50 -12.33 27.05 16.50
N ALA A 51 -11.08 26.82 16.90
CA ALA A 51 -10.10 27.86 17.18
C ALA A 51 -8.85 27.72 16.28
N VAL A 52 -8.13 28.84 16.13
CA VAL A 52 -6.86 28.97 15.42
C VAL A 52 -5.76 29.42 16.37
N GLU A 53 -4.62 28.74 16.37
CA GLU A 53 -3.40 29.15 17.07
C GLU A 53 -2.52 29.95 16.10
N LEU A 54 -2.10 31.12 16.54
CA LEU A 54 -1.19 32.01 15.84
C LEU A 54 0.13 32.13 16.61
N GLU A 55 1.25 32.06 15.91
CA GLU A 55 2.61 32.28 16.44
C GLU A 55 3.21 33.56 15.85
N ASP A 56 3.67 34.47 16.71
CA ASP A 56 4.33 35.70 16.26
C ASP A 56 5.82 35.49 15.94
N ARG A 57 6.47 36.52 15.40
CA ARG A 57 7.90 36.49 15.05
C ARG A 57 8.86 36.22 16.22
N LEU A 58 8.39 36.34 17.46
CA LEU A 58 9.15 36.09 18.69
C LEU A 58 8.82 34.72 19.30
N GLY A 59 8.04 33.89 18.58
CA GLY A 59 7.62 32.55 19.01
C GLY A 59 6.50 32.54 20.05
N ARG A 60 5.87 33.67 20.35
CA ARG A 60 4.75 33.71 21.30
C ARG A 60 3.51 33.19 20.60
N LYS A 61 2.73 32.36 21.29
CA LYS A 61 1.53 31.71 20.74
C LYS A 61 0.26 32.23 21.40
N ARG A 62 -0.77 32.47 20.60
CA ARG A 62 -2.11 32.87 21.06
C ARG A 62 -3.20 32.14 20.27
N VAL A 63 -4.28 31.81 20.96
CA VAL A 63 -5.41 31.08 20.38
C VAL A 63 -6.61 32.01 20.27
N PHE A 64 -7.25 32.00 19.10
CA PHE A 64 -8.41 32.83 18.77
C PHE A 64 -9.54 31.97 18.21
N PRO A 65 -10.81 32.33 18.42
CA PRO A 65 -11.91 31.66 17.74
C PRO A 65 -11.83 31.87 16.23
N LEU A 66 -12.13 30.84 15.44
CA LEU A 66 -12.34 30.99 14.00
C LEU A 66 -13.55 31.89 13.74
N GLY A 67 -13.52 32.64 12.64
CA GLY A 67 -14.56 33.61 12.31
C GLY A 67 -13.98 34.92 11.80
N GLY A 68 -14.69 36.02 12.02
CA GLY A 68 -14.20 37.36 11.69
C GLY A 68 -13.20 37.88 12.73
N GLY A 69 -12.73 39.11 12.54
CA GLY A 69 -11.77 39.76 13.46
C GLY A 69 -10.31 39.63 13.04
N PHE A 70 -10.05 39.17 11.81
CA PHE A 70 -8.72 39.03 11.25
C PHE A 70 -8.55 39.92 10.02
N LEU A 71 -7.32 40.36 9.79
CA LEU A 71 -6.89 41.12 8.62
C LEU A 71 -5.80 40.34 7.87
N ILE A 72 -5.83 40.43 6.55
CA ILE A 72 -4.73 40.07 5.66
C ILE A 72 -4.42 41.31 4.83
N ASP A 73 -3.16 41.77 4.88
CA ASP A 73 -2.72 43.01 4.22
C ASP A 73 -3.63 44.22 4.53
N GLY A 74 -4.05 44.34 5.80
CA GLY A 74 -4.95 45.39 6.29
C GLY A 74 -6.41 45.25 5.86
N SER A 75 -6.77 44.21 5.10
CA SER A 75 -8.14 43.95 4.64
C SER A 75 -8.84 42.91 5.53
N PRO A 76 -10.10 43.15 5.95
CA PRO A 76 -10.82 42.22 6.81
C PRO A 76 -11.11 40.90 6.11
N VAL A 77 -10.88 39.79 6.82
CA VAL A 77 -11.16 38.42 6.39
C VAL A 77 -11.92 37.65 7.47
N ARG A 78 -12.59 36.58 7.05
CA ARG A 78 -13.18 35.58 7.94
C ARG A 78 -12.39 34.28 7.82
N LEU A 79 -11.70 33.88 8.88
CA LEU A 79 -11.01 32.59 8.93
C LEU A 79 -12.01 31.45 9.04
N VAL A 80 -11.84 30.45 8.18
CA VAL A 80 -12.65 29.22 8.17
C VAL A 80 -11.77 27.99 8.34
N VAL A 81 -12.38 26.89 8.77
CA VAL A 81 -11.69 25.60 8.90
C VAL A 81 -11.12 25.22 7.53
N PRO A 82 -9.81 24.89 7.43
CA PRO A 82 -9.22 24.41 6.18
C PRO A 82 -9.96 23.19 5.66
N ALA A 83 -10.20 23.14 4.35
CA ALA A 83 -10.66 21.92 3.73
C ALA A 83 -9.65 20.80 4.01
N ALA A 84 -10.13 19.62 4.37
CA ALA A 84 -9.26 18.46 4.51
C ALA A 84 -8.53 18.23 3.18
N LYS A 85 -7.20 18.26 3.19
CA LYS A 85 -6.41 17.87 2.01
C LYS A 85 -6.81 16.44 1.66
N VAL A 86 -7.43 16.27 0.49
CA VAL A 86 -7.75 14.94 -0.03
C VAL A 86 -6.41 14.22 -0.16
N GLN A 87 -6.17 13.25 0.72
CA GLN A 87 -5.02 12.37 0.56
C GLN A 87 -5.23 11.62 -0.74
N GLY A 88 -4.29 11.77 -1.68
CA GLY A 88 -4.36 11.08 -2.96
C GLY A 88 -4.49 9.56 -2.78
N PRO A 89 -4.85 8.82 -3.84
CA PRO A 89 -5.08 7.39 -3.77
C PRO A 89 -3.90 6.68 -3.09
N ARG A 90 -4.15 6.08 -1.92
CA ARG A 90 -3.14 5.27 -1.22
C ARG A 90 -2.87 4.03 -2.06
N ARG A 91 -1.61 3.62 -2.15
CA ARG A 91 -1.22 2.38 -2.85
C ARG A 91 -0.87 1.28 -1.86
N THR A 92 -1.14 0.04 -2.21
CA THR A 92 -0.65 -1.16 -1.52
C THR A 92 0.85 -1.35 -1.80
N ALA A 93 1.48 -2.31 -1.10
CA ALA A 93 2.89 -2.63 -1.31
C ALA A 93 3.15 -3.20 -2.72
N SER A 94 2.19 -3.90 -3.32
CA SER A 94 2.21 -4.35 -4.73
C SER A 94 2.12 -3.19 -5.74
N GLY A 95 1.65 -2.01 -5.31
CA GLY A 95 1.47 -0.83 -6.13
C GLY A 95 0.04 -0.58 -6.60
N SER A 96 -0.93 -1.45 -6.28
CA SER A 96 -2.35 -1.27 -6.58
C SER A 96 -2.97 -0.15 -5.76
N PHE A 97 -4.09 0.40 -6.23
CA PHE A 97 -4.83 1.41 -5.48
C PHE A 97 -5.66 0.77 -4.37
N VAL A 98 -5.60 1.35 -3.17
CA VAL A 98 -6.47 0.96 -2.05
C VAL A 98 -7.90 1.36 -2.40
N VAL A 99 -8.77 0.38 -2.55
CA VAL A 99 -10.20 0.60 -2.73
C VAL A 99 -10.80 1.04 -1.39
N ALA A 100 -11.36 2.24 -1.34
CA ALA A 100 -11.82 2.90 -0.11
C ALA A 100 -13.02 2.20 0.59
N ASP A 101 -13.69 1.28 -0.10
CA ASP A 101 -14.91 0.62 0.39
C ASP A 101 -14.81 -0.91 0.20
N GLN A 102 -13.92 -1.55 0.97
CA GLN A 102 -13.87 -3.00 1.06
C GLN A 102 -14.87 -3.47 2.13
N ARG A 103 -16.11 -3.75 1.74
CA ARG A 103 -16.90 -4.75 2.48
C ARG A 103 -16.11 -6.06 2.45
N ALA A 104 -15.95 -6.71 3.60
CA ALA A 104 -15.26 -8.00 3.69
C ALA A 104 -15.86 -8.96 2.65
N ARG A 105 -15.10 -9.29 1.60
CA ARG A 105 -15.52 -10.29 0.61
C ARG A 105 -15.39 -11.66 1.25
N VAL A 106 -16.32 -12.56 0.93
CA VAL A 106 -16.17 -13.98 1.27
C VAL A 106 -14.93 -14.48 0.54
N ALA A 107 -14.07 -15.22 1.25
CA ALA A 107 -12.89 -15.83 0.65
C ALA A 107 -13.32 -16.68 -0.56
N LEU A 108 -12.69 -16.46 -1.70
CA LEU A 108 -12.84 -17.30 -2.88
C LEU A 108 -12.45 -18.74 -2.53
N PRO A 109 -12.96 -19.76 -3.23
CA PRO A 109 -12.45 -21.12 -3.11
C PRO A 109 -11.01 -21.27 -3.62
N SER A 110 -10.58 -20.40 -4.55
CA SER A 110 -9.25 -20.44 -5.14
C SER A 110 -8.12 -20.12 -4.14
N ARG A 111 -6.93 -20.69 -4.37
CA ARG A 111 -5.76 -20.56 -3.50
C ARG A 111 -4.48 -20.30 -4.27
N ILE A 112 -3.55 -19.58 -3.65
CA ILE A 112 -2.15 -19.59 -4.04
C ILE A 112 -1.39 -20.48 -3.04
N LEU A 113 -0.80 -21.56 -3.54
CA LEU A 113 0.03 -22.47 -2.78
C LEU A 113 1.50 -22.04 -2.94
N VAL A 114 2.23 -21.99 -1.84
CA VAL A 114 3.66 -21.67 -1.86
C VAL A 114 4.46 -22.81 -1.25
N GLU A 115 5.61 -23.12 -1.86
CA GLU A 115 6.46 -24.23 -1.44
C GLU A 115 7.07 -24.02 -0.06
N GLY A 116 7.53 -22.80 0.23
CA GLY A 116 8.27 -22.43 1.44
C GLY A 116 7.54 -21.44 2.35
N LYS A 117 7.92 -21.42 3.63
CA LYS A 117 7.43 -20.42 4.59
C LYS A 117 7.91 -19.00 4.23
N HIS A 118 9.12 -18.86 3.70
CA HIS A 118 9.67 -17.56 3.33
C HIS A 118 8.91 -16.95 2.14
N ASP A 119 8.51 -17.78 1.17
CA ASP A 119 7.63 -17.39 0.08
C ASP A 119 6.29 -16.86 0.60
N ALA A 120 5.66 -17.61 1.52
CA ALA A 120 4.41 -17.17 2.15
C ALA A 120 4.55 -15.80 2.81
N GLU A 121 5.63 -15.59 3.57
CA GLU A 121 5.89 -14.33 4.27
C GLU A 121 6.18 -13.18 3.30
N LEU A 122 6.91 -13.44 2.21
CA LEU A 122 7.18 -12.43 1.18
C LEU A 122 5.91 -12.05 0.41
N VAL A 123 5.12 -13.05 0.01
CA VAL A 123 3.86 -12.86 -0.72
C VAL A 123 2.87 -12.07 0.16
N GLU A 124 2.69 -12.47 1.41
CA GLU A 124 1.81 -11.74 2.35
C GLU A 124 2.28 -10.29 2.54
N LYS A 125 3.59 -10.07 2.66
CA LYS A 125 4.13 -8.72 2.88
C LYS A 125 3.84 -7.76 1.73
N VAL A 126 3.90 -8.24 0.49
CA VAL A 126 3.84 -7.37 -0.69
C VAL A 126 2.45 -7.38 -1.33
N TRP A 127 1.78 -8.52 -1.41
CA TRP A 127 0.48 -8.69 -2.06
C TRP A 127 -0.67 -9.01 -1.09
N GLY A 128 -0.42 -9.23 0.20
CA GLY A 128 -1.48 -9.66 1.14
C GLY A 128 -2.68 -8.71 1.18
N ALA A 129 -2.47 -7.40 1.00
CA ALA A 129 -3.57 -6.43 0.91
C ALA A 129 -4.46 -6.64 -0.32
N ASP A 130 -3.85 -6.86 -1.47
CA ASP A 130 -4.49 -7.11 -2.75
C ASP A 130 -5.22 -8.47 -2.76
N LEU A 131 -4.55 -9.52 -2.27
CA LEU A 131 -5.11 -10.86 -2.16
C LEU A 131 -6.33 -10.89 -1.25
N ARG A 132 -6.29 -10.18 -0.11
CA ARG A 132 -7.47 -10.02 0.77
C ARG A 132 -8.59 -9.24 0.10
N ALA A 133 -8.27 -8.25 -0.73
CA ALA A 133 -9.27 -7.51 -1.51
C ALA A 133 -9.98 -8.41 -2.54
N GLU A 134 -9.27 -9.38 -3.10
CA GLU A 134 -9.81 -10.37 -4.02
C GLU A 134 -10.38 -11.63 -3.33
N GLY A 135 -10.18 -11.77 -2.01
CA GLY A 135 -10.60 -12.95 -1.27
C GLY A 135 -9.74 -14.20 -1.55
N VAL A 136 -8.54 -14.04 -2.09
CA VAL A 136 -7.59 -15.12 -2.35
C VAL A 136 -6.75 -15.38 -1.11
N VAL A 137 -6.55 -16.64 -0.76
CA VAL A 137 -5.73 -17.07 0.39
C VAL A 137 -4.43 -17.70 -0.10
N VAL A 138 -3.34 -17.39 0.60
CA VAL A 138 -2.03 -18.02 0.42
C VAL A 138 -1.86 -19.15 1.44
N GLU A 139 -1.53 -20.35 0.99
CA GLU A 139 -1.33 -21.52 1.84
C GLU A 139 0.05 -22.14 1.61
N PHE A 140 0.69 -22.57 2.69
CA PHE A 140 2.00 -23.20 2.64
C PHE A 140 1.84 -24.71 2.40
N LEU A 141 2.35 -25.20 1.27
CA LEU A 141 2.18 -26.58 0.81
C LEU A 141 3.12 -27.57 1.50
N GLN A 142 4.19 -27.11 2.15
CA GLN A 142 5.24 -27.96 2.76
C GLN A 142 6.03 -28.83 1.76
N GLY A 143 6.07 -28.42 0.49
CA GLY A 143 6.75 -29.14 -0.58
C GLY A 143 5.78 -29.58 -1.68
N VAL A 144 6.23 -29.49 -2.93
CA VAL A 144 5.36 -29.75 -4.10
C VAL A 144 4.90 -31.20 -4.22
N ASP A 145 5.52 -32.15 -3.52
CA ASP A 145 5.06 -33.54 -3.47
C ASP A 145 3.71 -33.75 -2.78
N LEU A 146 3.29 -32.83 -1.92
CA LEU A 146 1.96 -32.91 -1.29
C LEU A 146 0.86 -32.35 -2.19
N LEU A 147 1.22 -31.83 -3.38
CA LEU A 147 0.26 -31.24 -4.29
C LEU A 147 -0.79 -32.27 -4.74
N ASP A 148 -0.38 -33.46 -5.16
CA ASP A 148 -1.31 -34.47 -5.69
C ASP A 148 -2.34 -34.88 -4.64
N ASP A 149 -1.93 -35.05 -3.39
CA ASP A 149 -2.82 -35.38 -2.27
C ASP A 149 -3.80 -34.23 -1.97
N LEU A 150 -3.32 -32.99 -2.00
CA LEU A 150 -4.16 -31.79 -1.82
C LEU A 150 -5.20 -31.69 -2.94
N LEU A 151 -4.79 -31.88 -4.20
CA LEU A 151 -5.71 -31.81 -5.34
C LEU A 151 -6.73 -32.96 -5.32
N ALA A 152 -6.37 -34.12 -4.79
CA ALA A 152 -7.31 -35.23 -4.62
C ALA A 152 -8.34 -34.96 -3.51
N ALA A 153 -7.90 -34.37 -2.39
CA ALA A 153 -8.77 -34.02 -1.26
C ALA A 153 -9.70 -32.83 -1.59
N GLU A 154 -9.18 -31.86 -2.35
CA GLU A 154 -9.87 -30.63 -2.71
C GLU A 154 -9.81 -30.36 -4.23
N PRO A 155 -10.61 -31.09 -5.03
CA PRO A 155 -10.50 -31.06 -6.49
C PRO A 155 -10.63 -29.67 -7.12
N PRO A 156 -9.67 -29.26 -7.96
CA PRO A 156 -9.76 -28.06 -8.77
C PRO A 156 -10.97 -28.05 -9.72
N SER A 157 -11.53 -26.87 -9.94
CA SER A 157 -12.64 -26.63 -10.86
C SER A 157 -12.57 -25.23 -11.46
N ALA A 158 -13.48 -24.91 -12.38
CA ALA A 158 -13.59 -23.56 -12.94
C ALA A 158 -13.81 -22.48 -11.86
N SER A 159 -14.43 -22.83 -10.73
CA SER A 159 -14.70 -21.95 -9.58
C SER A 159 -13.72 -22.12 -8.40
N ARG A 160 -12.77 -23.07 -8.51
CA ARG A 160 -11.73 -23.35 -7.51
C ARG A 160 -10.41 -23.61 -8.22
N ARG A 161 -9.62 -22.57 -8.39
CA ARG A 161 -8.32 -22.65 -9.08
C ARG A 161 -7.18 -22.63 -8.08
N TYR A 162 -6.10 -23.32 -8.42
CA TYR A 162 -4.88 -23.32 -7.62
C TYR A 162 -3.73 -22.71 -8.42
N GLY A 163 -3.19 -21.61 -7.93
CA GLY A 163 -1.87 -21.11 -8.34
C GLY A 163 -0.82 -21.74 -7.43
N VAL A 164 0.31 -22.19 -7.96
CA VAL A 164 1.40 -22.79 -7.18
C VAL A 164 2.70 -22.08 -7.52
N LEU A 165 3.33 -21.47 -6.53
CA LEU A 165 4.65 -20.85 -6.65
C LEU A 165 5.71 -21.77 -6.02
N VAL A 166 6.70 -22.15 -6.83
CA VAL A 166 7.86 -22.94 -6.41
C VAL A 166 9.15 -22.13 -6.56
N ASP A 167 10.19 -22.47 -5.80
CA ASP A 167 11.48 -21.76 -5.84
C ASP A 167 12.11 -21.83 -7.24
N HIS A 168 12.10 -22.99 -7.90
CA HIS A 168 12.58 -23.10 -9.28
C HIS A 168 11.99 -24.29 -10.04
N LEU A 169 11.84 -24.13 -11.35
CA LEU A 169 11.48 -25.20 -12.29
C LEU A 169 12.66 -25.49 -13.21
N VAL A 170 13.59 -26.33 -12.74
CA VAL A 170 14.76 -26.74 -13.54
C VAL A 170 14.40 -27.96 -14.39
N PRO A 171 14.69 -27.97 -15.70
CA PRO A 171 14.43 -29.12 -16.55
C PRO A 171 14.99 -30.44 -15.97
N GLY A 172 14.14 -31.46 -15.91
CA GLY A 172 14.48 -32.77 -15.34
C GLY A 172 14.41 -32.88 -13.81
N SER A 173 14.16 -31.78 -13.10
CA SER A 173 13.94 -31.78 -11.65
C SER A 173 12.64 -32.51 -11.27
N LYS A 174 12.47 -32.80 -9.98
CA LYS A 174 11.25 -33.44 -9.45
C LYS A 174 10.04 -32.51 -9.63
N GLU A 175 10.23 -31.23 -9.35
CA GLU A 175 9.24 -30.16 -9.42
C GLU A 175 8.73 -30.01 -10.86
N THR A 176 9.62 -29.98 -11.85
CA THR A 176 9.24 -29.94 -13.27
C THR A 176 8.43 -31.17 -13.68
N ARG A 177 8.81 -32.37 -13.21
CA ARG A 177 8.05 -33.60 -13.48
C ARG A 177 6.63 -33.55 -12.89
N ILE A 178 6.48 -33.04 -11.66
CA ILE A 178 5.16 -32.87 -11.03
C ILE A 178 4.35 -31.82 -11.80
N ALA A 179 4.94 -30.69 -12.16
CA ALA A 179 4.26 -29.65 -12.90
C ALA A 179 3.72 -30.14 -14.25
N GLU A 180 4.53 -30.90 -15.00
CA GLU A 180 4.09 -31.52 -16.25
C GLU A 180 3.01 -32.58 -16.04
N ALA A 181 3.09 -33.38 -14.98
CA ALA A 181 2.10 -34.40 -14.66
C ALA A 181 0.73 -33.77 -14.36
N VAL A 182 0.70 -32.73 -13.52
CA VAL A 182 -0.52 -31.98 -13.20
C VAL A 182 -1.08 -31.30 -14.46
N ALA A 183 -0.23 -30.68 -15.27
CA ALA A 183 -0.66 -30.00 -16.50
C ALA A 183 -1.27 -30.95 -17.54
N ARG A 184 -0.76 -32.19 -17.64
CA ARG A 184 -1.32 -33.25 -18.51
C ARG A 184 -2.51 -33.98 -17.88
N GLY A 185 -2.69 -33.85 -16.57
CA GLY A 185 -3.73 -34.51 -15.80
C GLY A 185 -5.10 -33.82 -15.92
N PRO A 186 -6.13 -34.41 -15.29
CA PRO A 186 -7.50 -33.87 -15.33
C PRO A 186 -7.63 -32.48 -14.70
N HIS A 187 -6.70 -32.10 -13.83
CA HIS A 187 -6.69 -30.82 -13.12
C HIS A 187 -5.95 -29.70 -13.86
N GLY A 188 -5.23 -30.01 -14.95
CA GLY A 188 -4.40 -29.06 -15.68
C GLY A 188 -5.08 -27.72 -16.05
N PRO A 189 -6.36 -27.69 -16.48
CA PRO A 189 -7.06 -26.43 -16.78
C PRO A 189 -7.31 -25.52 -15.57
N HIS A 190 -7.19 -26.05 -14.34
CA HIS A 190 -7.57 -25.36 -13.10
C HIS A 190 -6.41 -25.25 -12.11
N VAL A 191 -5.20 -25.68 -12.52
CA VAL A 191 -3.97 -25.55 -11.73
C VAL A 191 -2.88 -24.90 -12.57
N ARG A 192 -2.27 -23.84 -12.04
CA ARG A 192 -1.15 -23.14 -12.65
C ARG A 192 0.07 -23.20 -11.75
N ILE A 193 1.12 -23.89 -12.19
CA ILE A 193 2.38 -24.01 -11.45
C ILE A 193 3.41 -23.13 -12.14
N VAL A 194 4.04 -22.25 -11.38
CA VAL A 194 5.11 -21.37 -11.85
C VAL A 194 6.28 -21.39 -10.88
N GLY A 195 7.48 -21.14 -11.39
CA GLY A 195 8.68 -20.94 -10.58
C GLY A 195 9.40 -19.65 -10.93
N HIS A 196 10.23 -19.17 -10.01
CA HIS A 196 11.11 -18.04 -10.26
C HIS A 196 12.51 -18.52 -10.70
N PRO A 197 13.33 -17.67 -11.37
CA PRO A 197 14.62 -18.10 -11.92
C PRO A 197 15.73 -18.17 -10.86
N PHE A 198 15.43 -17.88 -9.60
CA PHE A 198 16.40 -17.79 -8.52
C PHE A 198 16.54 -19.11 -7.77
N VAL A 199 17.67 -19.28 -7.08
CA VAL A 199 17.92 -20.50 -6.29
C VAL A 199 16.98 -20.61 -5.10
N ASP A 200 16.64 -19.46 -4.50
CA ASP A 200 15.80 -19.34 -3.32
C ASP A 200 15.12 -17.97 -3.31
N VAL A 201 13.92 -17.88 -2.75
CA VAL A 201 13.15 -16.65 -2.61
C VAL A 201 13.91 -15.47 -1.97
N TRP A 202 14.94 -15.71 -1.14
CA TRP A 202 15.80 -14.65 -0.63
C TRP A 202 16.39 -13.79 -1.76
N GLN A 203 16.83 -14.43 -2.83
CA GLN A 203 17.47 -13.77 -3.97
C GLN A 203 16.47 -12.96 -4.82
N CYS A 204 15.17 -13.13 -4.60
CA CYS A 204 14.15 -12.29 -5.22
C CYS A 204 14.13 -10.86 -4.66
N VAL A 205 14.80 -10.59 -3.53
CA VAL A 205 14.98 -9.22 -3.03
C VAL A 205 16.15 -8.57 -3.76
N THR A 206 15.92 -7.39 -4.34
CA THR A 206 16.93 -6.70 -5.14
C THR A 206 18.16 -6.33 -4.31
N PRO A 207 19.37 -6.38 -4.92
CA PRO A 207 20.59 -5.90 -4.27
C PRO A 207 20.46 -4.47 -3.71
N ARG A 208 19.76 -3.60 -4.43
CA ARG A 208 19.48 -2.22 -4.03
C ARG A 208 18.72 -2.14 -2.71
N ALA A 209 17.66 -2.93 -2.53
CA ALA A 209 16.89 -2.92 -1.29
C ALA A 209 17.72 -3.38 -0.09
N LEU A 210 18.62 -4.34 -0.30
CA LEU A 210 19.55 -4.83 0.72
C LEU A 210 20.77 -3.94 0.94
N GLY A 211 21.03 -2.96 0.07
CA GLY A 211 22.23 -2.13 0.13
C GLY A 211 23.52 -2.88 -0.24
N ILE A 212 23.41 -3.93 -1.06
CA ILE A 212 24.55 -4.73 -1.53
C ILE A 212 24.77 -4.50 -3.04
N ALA A 213 26.00 -4.72 -3.52
CA ALA A 213 26.31 -4.56 -4.94
C ALA A 213 25.69 -5.67 -5.81
N LYS A 214 25.77 -6.92 -5.33
CA LYS A 214 25.13 -8.09 -5.92
C LYS A 214 25.01 -9.19 -4.85
N TRP A 215 24.13 -10.15 -5.10
CA TRP A 215 24.08 -11.38 -4.31
C TRP A 215 25.38 -12.18 -4.45
N PRO A 216 25.92 -12.76 -3.36
CA PRO A 216 27.03 -13.69 -3.44
C PRO A 216 26.69 -14.92 -4.30
N GLU A 217 27.68 -15.37 -5.07
CA GLU A 217 27.57 -16.61 -5.85
C GLU A 217 28.02 -17.78 -4.96
N ILE A 218 27.10 -18.71 -4.69
CA ILE A 218 27.38 -19.86 -3.82
C ILE A 218 27.73 -21.09 -4.67
N PRO A 219 28.91 -21.71 -4.48
CA PRO A 219 29.28 -22.93 -5.17
C PRO A 219 28.27 -24.06 -4.96
N ARG A 220 28.09 -24.88 -6.00
CA ARG A 220 27.27 -26.10 -5.90
C ARG A 220 27.81 -27.03 -4.80
N GLY A 221 26.89 -27.70 -4.11
CA GLY A 221 27.21 -28.59 -2.98
C GLY A 221 27.28 -27.91 -1.63
N ILE A 222 27.20 -26.58 -1.59
CA ILE A 222 26.97 -25.81 -0.36
C ILE A 222 25.48 -25.50 -0.28
N GLU A 223 24.85 -25.75 0.87
CA GLU A 223 23.48 -25.31 1.12
C GLU A 223 23.42 -23.79 0.98
N TRP A 224 22.50 -23.31 0.14
CA TRP A 224 22.56 -21.96 -0.39
C TRP A 224 22.37 -20.91 0.70
N LYS A 225 21.46 -21.10 1.66
CA LYS A 225 21.21 -20.14 2.76
C LYS A 225 22.42 -20.03 3.69
N ILE A 226 23.04 -21.16 4.04
CA ILE A 226 24.28 -21.22 4.82
C ILE A 226 25.41 -20.49 4.06
N GLY A 227 25.54 -20.73 2.75
CA GLY A 227 26.52 -20.07 1.91
C GLY A 227 26.36 -18.54 1.89
N ILE A 228 25.11 -18.07 1.74
CA ILE A 228 24.77 -16.65 1.78
C ILE A 228 25.08 -16.03 3.14
N CYS A 229 24.62 -16.66 4.24
CA CYS A 229 24.90 -16.15 5.57
C CYS A 229 26.42 -16.07 5.83
N ARG A 230 27.17 -17.10 5.44
CA ARG A 230 28.64 -17.09 5.54
C ARG A 230 29.27 -15.96 4.73
N ALA A 231 28.82 -15.74 3.50
CA ALA A 231 29.36 -14.69 2.63
C ALA A 231 29.10 -13.28 3.18
N PHE A 232 27.98 -13.07 3.87
CA PHE A 232 27.66 -11.80 4.55
C PHE A 232 28.19 -11.70 5.99
N GLY A 233 28.86 -12.74 6.50
CA GLY A 233 29.32 -12.78 7.89
C GLY A 233 28.18 -12.88 8.91
N TRP A 234 27.01 -13.37 8.51
CA TRP A 234 25.88 -13.62 9.39
C TRP A 234 26.00 -14.98 10.10
N PRO A 235 25.39 -15.13 11.29
CA PRO A 235 25.22 -16.42 11.95
C PRO A 235 24.55 -17.44 11.01
N HIS A 236 24.96 -18.71 11.08
CA HIS A 236 24.51 -19.77 10.15
C HIS A 236 24.59 -21.19 10.71
N GLU A 237 24.70 -21.34 12.03
CA GLU A 237 24.87 -22.66 12.65
C GLU A 237 23.52 -23.33 12.95
N THR A 238 22.47 -22.53 13.12
CA THR A 238 21.16 -23.01 13.54
C THR A 238 20.03 -22.53 12.62
N GLN A 239 18.90 -23.25 12.65
CA GLN A 239 17.68 -22.80 11.96
C GLN A 239 17.21 -21.41 12.44
N ALA A 240 17.45 -21.08 13.72
CA ALA A 240 17.14 -19.76 14.27
C ALA A 240 17.99 -18.66 13.61
N ASP A 241 19.23 -18.96 13.23
CA ASP A 241 20.09 -18.01 12.53
C ASP A 241 19.59 -17.74 11.11
N THR A 242 19.21 -18.79 10.38
CA THR A 242 18.57 -18.67 9.06
C THR A 242 17.26 -17.87 9.16
N ALA A 243 16.45 -18.09 10.19
CA ALA A 243 15.23 -17.32 10.41
C ALA A 243 15.52 -15.84 10.68
N ARG A 244 16.56 -15.52 11.48
CA ARG A 244 16.99 -14.12 11.72
C ARG A 244 17.50 -13.44 10.45
N ALA A 245 18.29 -14.15 9.65
CA ALA A 245 18.76 -13.65 8.36
C ALA A 245 17.59 -13.37 7.41
N TRP A 246 16.60 -14.27 7.35
CA TRP A 246 15.38 -14.03 6.59
C TRP A 246 14.60 -12.81 7.09
N GLN A 247 14.37 -12.68 8.40
CA GLN A 247 13.69 -11.51 8.95
C GLN A 247 14.45 -10.21 8.65
N HIS A 248 15.78 -10.24 8.66
CA HIS A 248 16.59 -9.12 8.24
C HIS A 248 16.36 -8.75 6.76
N ILE A 249 16.40 -9.73 5.85
CA ILE A 249 16.13 -9.53 4.42
C ILE A 249 14.71 -9.00 4.20
N LEU A 250 13.71 -9.66 4.78
CA LEU A 250 12.31 -9.30 4.67
C LEU A 250 12.06 -7.88 5.20
N SER A 251 12.76 -7.45 6.26
CA SER A 251 12.65 -6.08 6.79
C SER A 251 13.00 -4.98 5.79
N LYS A 252 13.82 -5.28 4.77
CA LYS A 252 14.22 -4.34 3.72
C LYS A 252 13.20 -4.22 2.59
N VAL A 253 12.27 -5.16 2.48
CA VAL A 253 11.18 -5.11 1.52
C VAL A 253 10.10 -4.18 2.06
N THR A 254 9.77 -3.14 1.30
CA THR A 254 8.71 -2.19 1.62
C THR A 254 7.63 -2.18 0.54
N THR A 255 8.02 -2.34 -0.72
CA THR A 255 7.13 -2.35 -1.88
C THR A 255 7.63 -3.34 -2.93
N TYR A 256 6.80 -3.63 -3.95
CA TYR A 256 7.14 -4.46 -5.10
C TYR A 256 8.45 -4.04 -5.79
N ARG A 257 8.85 -2.76 -5.68
CA ARG A 257 10.08 -2.23 -6.30
C ARG A 257 11.36 -2.75 -5.65
N ASP A 258 11.23 -3.33 -4.47
CA ASP A 258 12.34 -3.94 -3.76
C ASP A 258 12.58 -5.38 -4.23
N LEU A 259 11.73 -5.90 -5.13
CA LEU A 259 11.78 -7.26 -5.65
C LEU A 259 12.18 -7.31 -7.13
N GLU A 260 12.77 -8.44 -7.50
CA GLU A 260 13.16 -8.73 -8.88
C GLU A 260 11.92 -8.89 -9.78
N PRO A 261 11.87 -8.25 -10.97
CA PRO A 261 10.73 -8.32 -11.87
C PRO A 261 10.33 -9.74 -12.28
N ALA A 262 11.29 -10.66 -12.30
CA ALA A 262 11.03 -12.06 -12.62
C ALA A 262 10.14 -12.76 -11.57
N LEU A 263 10.21 -12.37 -10.30
CA LEU A 263 9.26 -12.84 -9.28
C LEU A 263 7.91 -12.15 -9.45
N LEU A 264 7.92 -10.82 -9.65
CA LEU A 264 6.68 -10.03 -9.79
C LEU A 264 5.79 -10.62 -10.88
N GLY A 265 6.32 -10.83 -12.09
CA GLY A 265 5.54 -11.38 -13.20
C GLY A 265 4.98 -12.77 -12.92
N ARG A 266 5.64 -13.59 -12.09
CA ARG A 266 5.16 -14.92 -11.69
C ARG A 266 4.02 -14.84 -10.70
N VAL A 267 4.10 -13.96 -9.70
CA VAL A 267 3.03 -13.76 -8.72
C VAL A 267 1.80 -13.14 -9.39
N GLU A 268 1.97 -12.12 -10.23
CA GLU A 268 0.85 -11.52 -10.99
C GLU A 268 0.16 -12.56 -11.89
N GLU A 269 0.94 -13.41 -12.57
CA GLU A 269 0.39 -14.51 -13.38
C GLU A 269 -0.48 -15.47 -12.55
N LEU A 270 -0.08 -15.77 -11.31
CA LEU A 270 -0.90 -16.59 -10.40
C LEU A 270 -2.16 -15.86 -9.95
N ILE A 271 -2.05 -14.57 -9.58
CA ILE A 271 -3.18 -13.74 -9.16
C ILE A 271 -4.23 -13.68 -10.27
N ASP A 272 -3.82 -13.34 -11.49
CA ASP A 272 -4.70 -13.30 -12.66
C ASP A 272 -5.38 -14.65 -12.88
N PHE A 273 -4.62 -15.75 -12.75
CA PHE A 273 -5.16 -17.10 -12.95
C PHE A 273 -6.23 -17.48 -11.92
N VAL A 274 -6.00 -17.20 -10.63
CA VAL A 274 -6.89 -17.62 -9.52
C VAL A 274 -8.10 -16.72 -9.34
N THR A 275 -8.01 -15.46 -9.81
CA THR A 275 -9.09 -14.47 -9.78
C THR A 275 -9.90 -14.40 -11.06
N ALA A 276 -9.47 -15.10 -12.13
CA ALA A 276 -10.20 -15.17 -13.39
C ALA A 276 -11.66 -15.62 -13.18
N PRO A 277 -12.64 -14.95 -13.82
CA PRO A 277 -14.04 -15.33 -13.69
C PRO A 277 -14.26 -16.77 -14.17
N ALA A 278 -15.09 -17.51 -13.45
CA ALA A 278 -15.52 -18.83 -13.89
C ALA A 278 -16.28 -18.67 -15.22
N ALA A 279 -15.83 -19.38 -16.27
CA ALA A 279 -16.64 -19.51 -17.47
C ALA A 279 -17.89 -20.32 -17.09
N GLY A 280 -19.07 -19.71 -17.27
CA GLY A 280 -20.36 -20.33 -17.00
C GLY A 280 -20.76 -21.37 -18.03
#